data_AF-A0AAE1YY73-F1
#
_entry.id   AF-A0AAE1YY73-F1
#
_cell.length_a   1.000
_cell.length_b   1.000
_cell.length_c   1.000
_cell.angle_alpha   90.00
_cell.angle_beta   90.00
_cell.angle_gamma   90.00
#
_symmetry.space_group_name_H-M   'P 1'
#
loop_
_entity.id
_entity.type
_entity.pdbx_description
1 polymer ?
#
loop_
_entity_poly.entity_id
_entity_poly.type
_entity_poly.pdbx_seq_one_letter_code
_entity_poly.pdbx_strand_id
1 'polypeptide(L)'
;MEVFDQLYAIILFTLLVLFYTLYSFTRSLRLNSPPSPPKLPVIGNLHQLGRLPHRSLWDLSKEHGPMMLLHLGTKPALIISSADAAREILKTHDLSFASRPELTSLKRVFYDMQDVINLPYGDKWRKLRSIFVHRLLSSTRVKSFHSVREEETALLVGKIKQCCLSASPVNLTDMFFSLTNDMISRAAFGKKYSETQYGQEILDLIQEIAGLCNFTIGEFVPWLGWINWLNGLNAALDRCTKRVDQILDAVIDEHLNRPGEPDEGKENFLEILLDMYRGKTPGVSIDRLTVKTAILFRIEGH
;
A
#
# COMPACT_ATOMS: atom_id res chain seq x y z
N MET A 1 -1.05 39.07 -43.65
CA MET A 1 -0.41 37.79 -44.01
C MET A 1 0.92 37.63 -43.31
N GLU A 2 1.85 38.57 -43.45
CA GLU A 2 3.22 38.47 -42.89
C GLU A 2 3.31 38.19 -41.38
N VAL A 3 2.42 38.76 -40.56
CA VAL A 3 2.42 38.51 -39.10
C VAL A 3 2.02 37.07 -38.74
N PHE A 4 1.11 36.46 -39.51
CA PHE A 4 0.69 35.08 -39.30
C PHE A 4 1.79 34.09 -39.72
N ASP A 5 2.51 34.40 -40.80
CA ASP A 5 3.64 33.58 -41.26
C ASP A 5 4.82 33.63 -40.29
N GLN A 6 5.10 34.80 -39.71
CA GLN A 6 6.11 34.94 -38.65
C GLN A 6 5.75 34.16 -37.38
N LEU A 7 4.48 34.21 -36.95
CA LEU A 7 4.01 33.44 -35.80
C LEU A 7 4.13 31.93 -36.04
N TYR A 8 3.76 31.46 -37.24
CA TYR A 8 3.88 30.05 -37.62
C TYR A 8 5.35 29.59 -37.62
N ALA A 9 6.25 30.39 -38.18
CA ALA A 9 7.68 30.08 -38.20
C ALA A 9 8.29 30.00 -36.79
N ILE A 10 7.91 30.91 -35.88
CA ILE A 10 8.34 30.88 -34.47
C ILE A 10 7.82 29.62 -33.76
N ILE A 11 6.56 29.23 -34.00
CA ILE A 11 5.99 28.01 -33.44
C ILE A 11 6.72 26.77 -33.97
N LEU A 12 6.99 26.69 -35.28
CA LEU A 12 7.69 25.55 -35.87
C LEU A 12 9.15 25.45 -35.38
N PHE A 13 9.83 26.60 -35.25
CA PHE A 13 11.20 26.66 -34.73
C PHE A 13 11.26 26.26 -33.25
N THR A 14 10.34 26.75 -32.43
CA THR A 14 10.26 26.37 -31.01
C THR A 14 9.94 24.87 -30.86
N LEU A 15 9.06 24.31 -31.69
CA LEU A 15 8.79 22.87 -31.72
C LEU A 15 10.01 22.06 -32.17
N LEU A 16 10.78 22.53 -33.15
CA LEU A 16 12.01 21.87 -33.61
C LEU A 16 13.12 21.90 -32.56
N VAL A 17 13.34 23.04 -31.89
CA VAL A 17 14.30 23.18 -30.80
C VAL A 17 13.86 22.32 -29.61
N LEU A 18 12.57 22.33 -29.27
CA LEU A 18 12.01 21.45 -28.25
C LEU A 18 12.23 19.98 -28.65
N PHE A 19 11.90 19.57 -29.88
CA PHE A 19 12.12 18.21 -30.35
C PHE A 19 13.59 17.80 -30.31
N TYR A 20 14.51 18.66 -30.74
CA TYR A 20 15.95 18.40 -30.73
C TYR A 20 16.55 18.32 -29.32
N THR A 21 16.14 19.22 -28.42
CA THR A 21 16.56 19.18 -27.01
C THR A 21 16.03 17.93 -26.32
N LEU A 22 14.79 17.55 -26.61
CA LEU A 22 14.18 16.32 -26.13
C LEU A 22 14.84 15.06 -26.70
N TYR A 23 15.20 15.06 -27.98
CA TYR A 23 15.93 13.97 -28.64
C TYR A 23 17.39 13.84 -28.17
N SER A 24 18.06 14.95 -27.86
CA SER A 24 19.42 14.89 -27.30
C SER A 24 19.43 14.47 -25.83
N PHE A 25 18.39 14.80 -25.06
CA PHE A 25 18.22 14.38 -23.67
C PHE A 25 17.97 12.87 -23.52
N THR A 26 17.38 12.21 -24.52
CA THR A 26 17.22 10.74 -24.52
C THR A 26 18.54 10.02 -24.83
N ARG A 27 19.52 10.71 -25.41
CA ARG A 27 20.80 10.15 -25.86
C ARG A 27 21.92 10.22 -24.81
N SER A 28 21.59 9.97 -23.55
CA SER A 28 22.59 9.81 -22.49
C SER A 28 23.38 8.51 -22.70
N LEU A 29 24.55 8.59 -23.32
CA LEU A 29 25.58 7.56 -23.33
C LEU A 29 26.00 7.22 -21.88
N ARG A 30 25.74 6.00 -21.40
CA ARG A 30 26.38 5.48 -20.18
C ARG A 30 26.68 3.99 -20.33
N LEU A 31 27.96 3.69 -20.44
CA LEU A 31 28.56 2.36 -20.65
C LEU A 31 28.27 1.31 -19.57
N ASN A 32 27.47 1.59 -18.52
CA ASN A 32 27.20 0.67 -17.40
C ASN A 32 25.76 0.73 -16.87
N SER A 33 24.79 1.25 -17.63
CA SER A 33 23.37 1.25 -17.22
C SER A 33 22.68 -0.06 -17.66
N PRO A 34 21.74 -0.61 -16.88
CA PRO A 34 20.80 -1.62 -17.38
C PRO A 34 20.11 -1.13 -18.66
N PRO A 35 19.72 -2.05 -19.57
CA PRO A 35 18.99 -1.69 -20.79
C PRO A 35 17.74 -0.90 -20.45
N SER A 36 17.38 0.07 -21.29
CA SER A 36 16.21 0.93 -21.10
C SER A 36 15.43 0.98 -22.42
N PRO A 37 14.12 0.67 -22.41
CA PRO A 37 13.26 0.99 -23.53
C PRO A 37 13.30 2.49 -23.87
N PRO A 38 13.04 2.86 -25.13
CA PRO A 38 12.93 4.26 -25.53
C PRO A 38 11.93 5.02 -24.65
N LYS A 39 12.37 6.16 -24.11
CA LYS A 39 11.55 6.98 -23.21
C LYS A 39 11.11 8.26 -23.90
N LEU A 40 9.91 8.73 -23.57
CA LEU A 40 9.45 10.04 -23.98
C LEU A 40 9.96 11.13 -23.02
N PRO A 41 10.14 12.36 -23.52
CA PRO A 41 10.28 13.55 -22.71
C PRO A 41 9.26 13.66 -21.58
N VAL A 42 9.69 14.18 -20.42
CA VAL A 42 8.84 14.47 -19.24
C VAL A 42 8.22 13.24 -18.58
N ILE A 43 7.45 12.45 -19.30
CA ILE A 43 6.68 11.29 -18.79
C ILE A 43 7.50 10.00 -18.79
N GLY A 44 8.65 9.98 -19.45
CA GLY A 44 9.51 8.80 -19.53
C GLY A 44 8.83 7.61 -20.20
N ASN A 45 8.82 6.48 -19.52
CA ASN A 45 8.25 5.20 -19.94
C ASN A 45 6.79 4.99 -19.46
N LEU A 46 6.16 5.99 -18.81
CA LEU A 46 4.77 5.87 -18.33
C LEU A 46 3.78 5.53 -19.46
N HIS A 47 4.01 6.04 -20.66
CA HIS A 47 3.18 5.77 -21.84
C HIS A 47 3.18 4.29 -22.28
N GLN A 48 4.15 3.50 -21.82
CA GLN A 48 4.27 2.08 -22.13
C GLN A 48 3.53 1.20 -21.10
N LEU A 49 3.03 1.80 -20.02
CA LEU A 49 2.28 1.10 -18.98
C LEU A 49 0.79 1.19 -19.26
N GLY A 50 0.16 0.04 -19.50
CA GLY A 50 -1.29 -0.07 -19.68
C GLY A 50 -2.04 -0.11 -18.35
N ARG A 51 -3.35 -0.40 -18.43
CA ARG A 51 -4.23 -0.56 -17.25
C ARG A 51 -3.72 -1.60 -16.24
N LEU A 52 -2.95 -2.59 -16.70
CA LEU A 52 -2.32 -3.61 -15.87
C LEU A 52 -0.80 -3.47 -15.96
N PRO A 53 -0.17 -2.59 -15.16
CA PRO A 53 1.27 -2.29 -15.28
C PRO A 53 2.15 -3.53 -15.18
N HIS A 54 1.81 -4.49 -14.32
CA HIS A 54 2.57 -5.74 -14.17
C HIS A 54 2.65 -6.56 -15.46
N ARG A 55 1.62 -6.53 -16.33
CA ARG A 55 1.66 -7.22 -17.64
C ARG A 55 2.54 -6.46 -18.63
N SER A 56 2.37 -5.14 -18.71
CA SER A 56 3.22 -4.28 -19.53
C SER A 56 4.71 -4.43 -19.17
N LEU A 57 5.02 -4.48 -17.87
CA LEU A 57 6.38 -4.68 -17.37
C LEU A 57 6.95 -6.07 -17.76
N TRP A 58 6.11 -7.10 -17.73
CA TRP A 58 6.52 -8.45 -18.15
C TRP A 58 6.76 -8.55 -19.66
N ASP A 59 5.92 -7.93 -20.48
CA ASP A 59 6.12 -7.92 -21.93
C ASP A 59 7.36 -7.10 -22.31
N LEU A 60 7.59 -5.96 -21.66
CA LEU A 60 8.80 -5.16 -21.84
C LEU A 60 10.07 -5.93 -21.44
N SER A 61 10.03 -6.74 -20.37
CA SER A 61 11.20 -7.51 -19.92
C SER A 61 11.56 -8.68 -20.84
N LYS A 62 10.59 -9.20 -21.61
CA LYS A 62 10.90 -10.17 -22.68
C LYS A 62 11.69 -9.54 -23.83
N GLU A 63 11.43 -8.28 -24.13
CA GLU A 63 12.06 -7.56 -25.25
C GLU A 63 13.41 -6.95 -24.83
N HIS A 64 13.48 -6.36 -23.64
CA HIS A 64 14.65 -5.58 -23.19
C HIS A 64 15.53 -6.31 -22.18
N GLY A 65 15.09 -7.49 -21.74
CA GLY A 65 15.80 -8.34 -20.79
C GLY A 65 15.23 -8.29 -19.35
N PRO A 66 15.63 -9.25 -18.50
CA PRO A 66 15.07 -9.46 -17.17
C PRO A 66 15.49 -8.40 -16.14
N MET A 67 16.39 -7.50 -16.49
CA MET A 67 16.78 -6.35 -15.67
C MET A 67 16.81 -5.14 -16.60
N MET A 68 15.89 -4.20 -16.40
CA MET A 68 15.78 -3.01 -17.25
C MET A 68 15.50 -1.77 -16.44
N LEU A 69 16.00 -0.63 -16.89
CA LEU A 69 15.76 0.67 -16.29
C LEU A 69 14.58 1.35 -17.00
N LEU A 70 13.55 1.72 -16.24
CA LEU A 70 12.47 2.59 -16.69
C LEU A 70 12.56 3.95 -16.01
N HIS A 71 12.04 4.97 -16.65
CA HIS A 71 11.83 6.29 -16.07
C HIS A 71 10.33 6.52 -15.93
N LEU A 72 9.80 6.45 -14.72
CA LEU A 72 8.41 6.76 -14.43
C LEU A 72 8.30 8.26 -14.18
N GLY A 73 8.04 9.03 -15.24
CA GLY A 73 8.17 10.48 -15.21
C GLY A 73 9.61 10.89 -14.91
N THR A 74 9.83 11.58 -13.80
CA THR A 74 11.16 11.99 -13.32
C THR A 74 11.85 10.95 -12.44
N LYS A 75 11.14 9.88 -12.03
CA LYS A 75 11.66 8.86 -11.11
C LYS A 75 12.26 7.65 -11.86
N PRO A 76 13.56 7.35 -11.74
CA PRO A 76 14.12 6.11 -12.29
C PRO A 76 13.64 4.89 -11.48
N ALA A 77 13.30 3.81 -12.17
CA ALA A 77 12.84 2.56 -11.60
C ALA A 77 13.55 1.37 -12.26
N LEU A 78 14.28 0.60 -11.46
CA LEU A 78 14.90 -0.64 -11.92
C LEU A 78 13.87 -1.77 -11.84
N ILE A 79 13.54 -2.36 -12.98
CA ILE A 79 12.59 -3.46 -13.09
C ILE A 79 13.35 -4.77 -13.10
N ILE A 80 12.96 -5.68 -12.21
CA ILE A 80 13.57 -6.99 -12.02
C ILE A 80 12.54 -8.06 -12.37
N SER A 81 12.87 -8.91 -13.32
CA SER A 81 12.02 -9.98 -13.85
C SER A 81 12.75 -11.33 -13.92
N SER A 82 13.79 -11.53 -13.11
CA SER A 82 14.44 -12.83 -12.91
C SER A 82 14.61 -13.17 -11.43
N ALA A 83 14.56 -14.46 -11.12
CA ALA A 83 14.73 -14.96 -9.76
C ALA A 83 16.15 -14.71 -9.21
N ASP A 84 17.17 -14.83 -10.06
CA ASP A 84 18.57 -14.63 -9.65
C ASP A 84 18.84 -13.16 -9.29
N ALA A 85 18.41 -12.22 -10.13
CA ALA A 85 18.54 -10.79 -9.83
C ALA A 85 17.68 -10.37 -8.61
N ALA A 86 16.48 -10.93 -8.48
CA ALA A 86 15.64 -10.70 -7.30
C ALA A 86 16.31 -11.22 -6.02
N ARG A 87 16.95 -12.39 -6.08
CA ARG A 87 17.72 -12.93 -4.95
C ARG A 87 18.88 -12.03 -4.57
N GLU A 88 19.62 -11.53 -5.56
CA GLU A 88 20.76 -10.65 -5.30
C GLU A 88 20.32 -9.34 -4.62
N ILE A 89 19.23 -8.74 -5.10
CA ILE A 89 18.69 -7.50 -4.53
C ILE A 89 18.06 -7.72 -3.16
N LEU A 90 17.26 -8.77 -2.98
CA LEU A 90 16.48 -9.00 -1.76
C LEU A 90 17.24 -9.77 -0.67
N LYS A 91 18.44 -10.28 -0.95
CA LYS A 91 19.30 -10.95 0.05
C LYS A 91 20.67 -10.33 0.19
N THR A 92 21.38 -10.12 -0.92
CA THR A 92 22.77 -9.63 -0.89
C THR A 92 22.81 -8.12 -0.65
N HIS A 93 21.87 -7.38 -1.24
CA HIS A 93 21.75 -5.92 -1.14
C HIS A 93 20.48 -5.45 -0.43
N ASP A 94 19.89 -6.30 0.42
CA ASP A 94 18.59 -6.09 1.03
C ASP A 94 18.47 -4.74 1.78
N LEU A 95 19.51 -4.34 2.52
CA LEU A 95 19.56 -3.07 3.23
C LEU A 95 19.54 -1.85 2.30
N SER A 96 20.19 -1.93 1.13
CA SER A 96 20.20 -0.85 0.14
C SER A 96 18.84 -0.63 -0.52
N PHE A 97 18.01 -1.69 -0.57
CA PHE A 97 16.68 -1.68 -1.17
C PHE A 97 15.55 -1.85 -0.13
N ALA A 98 15.86 -1.68 1.16
CA ALA A 98 14.90 -1.91 2.24
C ALA A 98 13.80 -0.84 2.28
N SER A 99 14.15 0.41 1.95
CA SER A 99 13.24 1.56 2.03
C SER A 99 12.19 1.55 0.90
N ARG A 100 10.99 2.07 1.20
CA ARG A 100 9.92 2.27 0.20
C ARG A 100 10.06 3.63 -0.47
N PRO A 101 9.65 3.76 -1.75
CA PRO A 101 9.61 5.06 -2.40
C PRO A 101 8.59 5.96 -1.70
N GLU A 102 8.97 7.21 -1.45
CA GLU A 102 8.04 8.18 -0.89
C GLU A 102 6.98 8.57 -1.93
N LEU A 103 5.73 8.30 -1.58
CA LEU A 103 4.54 8.69 -2.34
C LEU A 103 3.71 9.64 -1.49
N THR A 104 3.23 10.73 -2.10
CA THR A 104 2.40 11.74 -1.43
C THR A 104 1.09 11.15 -0.93
N SER A 105 0.47 10.26 -1.72
CA SER A 105 -0.73 9.52 -1.32
C SER A 105 -0.49 8.69 -0.06
N LEU A 106 0.59 7.91 -0.02
CA LEU A 106 0.94 7.08 1.14
C LEU A 106 1.26 7.92 2.38
N LYS A 107 1.98 9.05 2.22
CA LYS A 107 2.26 9.96 3.34
C LYS A 107 0.99 10.50 4.00
N ARG A 108 -0.03 10.82 3.20
CA ARG A 108 -1.32 11.29 3.75
C ARG A 108 -2.05 10.20 4.51
N VAL A 109 -2.17 9.01 3.92
CA VAL A 109 -2.98 7.91 4.48
C VAL A 109 -2.28 7.23 5.67
N PHE A 110 -0.97 7.03 5.58
CA PHE A 110 -0.20 6.18 6.51
C PHE A 110 0.64 6.99 7.50
N TYR A 111 0.10 8.09 8.01
CA TYR A 111 0.72 8.90 9.06
C TYR A 111 2.17 9.30 8.74
N ASP A 112 2.40 9.85 7.56
CA ASP A 112 3.74 10.17 7.03
C ASP A 112 4.64 8.93 6.91
N MET A 113 4.06 7.80 6.46
CA MET A 113 4.75 6.52 6.26
C MET A 113 5.39 5.97 7.54
N GLN A 114 4.73 6.17 8.70
CA GLN A 114 5.24 5.73 10.01
C GLN A 114 4.76 4.34 10.42
N ASP A 115 4.06 3.64 9.55
CA ASP A 115 3.67 2.24 9.72
C ASP A 115 4.81 1.26 9.43
N VAL A 116 4.63 -0.01 9.81
CA VAL A 116 5.68 -1.03 9.71
C VAL A 116 6.02 -1.44 8.26
N ILE A 117 5.15 -1.16 7.28
CA ILE A 117 5.36 -1.46 5.86
C ILE A 117 6.16 -0.36 5.18
N ASN A 118 5.84 0.91 5.47
CA ASN A 118 6.39 2.06 4.74
C ASN A 118 7.58 2.74 5.44
N LEU A 119 7.71 2.59 6.76
CA LEU A 119 8.77 3.24 7.53
C LEU A 119 10.16 2.78 7.05
N PRO A 120 11.08 3.72 6.72
CA PRO A 120 12.44 3.39 6.32
C PRO A 120 13.17 2.54 7.36
N TYR A 121 14.08 1.68 6.89
CA TYR A 121 14.87 0.84 7.77
C TYR A 121 15.71 1.69 8.75
N GLY A 122 15.62 1.35 10.04
CA GLY A 122 16.28 2.07 11.12
C GLY A 122 15.80 1.58 12.48
N ASP A 123 16.22 2.24 13.56
CA ASP A 123 15.93 1.80 14.93
C ASP A 123 14.43 1.73 15.23
N LYS A 124 13.67 2.73 14.77
CA LYS A 124 12.21 2.77 14.92
C LYS A 124 11.55 1.61 14.18
N TRP A 125 11.94 1.34 12.92
CA TRP A 125 11.44 0.20 12.16
C TRP A 125 11.79 -1.14 12.82
N ARG A 126 13.04 -1.31 13.28
CA ARG A 126 13.48 -2.52 14.00
C ARG A 126 12.66 -2.76 15.27
N LYS A 127 12.37 -1.70 16.03
CA LYS A 127 11.51 -1.77 17.23
C LYS A 127 10.08 -2.19 16.88
N LEU A 128 9.45 -1.56 15.88
CA LEU A 128 8.11 -1.93 15.42
C LEU A 128 8.07 -3.37 14.90
N ARG A 129 9.02 -3.74 14.04
CA ARG A 129 9.13 -5.09 13.49
C ARG A 129 9.27 -6.15 14.59
N SER A 130 10.06 -5.86 15.62
CA SER A 130 10.22 -6.72 16.80
C SER A 130 8.90 -6.93 17.54
N ILE A 131 8.11 -5.88 17.77
CA ILE A 131 6.77 -5.98 18.38
C ILE A 131 5.88 -6.91 17.55
N PHE A 132 5.83 -6.70 16.22
CA PHE A 132 5.03 -7.54 15.33
C PHE A 132 5.47 -9.00 15.37
N VAL A 133 6.75 -9.30 15.17
CA VAL A 133 7.25 -10.68 15.06
C VAL A 133 7.15 -11.43 16.39
N HIS A 134 7.49 -10.78 17.50
CA HIS A 134 7.60 -11.47 18.79
C HIS A 134 6.33 -11.45 19.62
N ARG A 135 5.47 -10.44 19.47
CA ARG A 135 4.27 -10.26 20.31
C ARG A 135 2.98 -10.56 19.56
N LEU A 136 2.83 -10.04 18.35
CA LEU A 136 1.58 -10.15 17.58
C LEU A 136 1.54 -11.40 16.70
N LEU A 137 2.63 -11.70 15.99
CA LEU A 137 2.69 -12.74 14.95
C LEU A 137 3.62 -13.91 15.34
N SER A 138 3.83 -14.13 16.64
CA SER A 138 4.61 -15.27 17.11
C SER A 138 3.87 -16.58 16.85
N SER A 139 4.61 -17.69 16.68
CA SER A 139 3.99 -19.01 16.42
C SER A 139 2.95 -19.38 17.48
N THR A 140 3.23 -19.11 18.76
CA THR A 140 2.30 -19.34 19.87
C THR A 140 1.03 -18.50 19.71
N ARG A 141 1.16 -17.21 19.34
CA ARG A 141 0.01 -16.32 19.16
C ARG A 141 -0.82 -16.68 17.93
N VAL A 142 -0.18 -17.03 16.82
CA VAL A 142 -0.90 -17.52 15.63
C VAL A 142 -1.68 -18.80 15.95
N LYS A 143 -1.10 -19.69 16.78
CA LYS A 143 -1.78 -20.91 17.24
C LYS A 143 -2.94 -20.63 18.20
N SER A 144 -2.88 -19.60 19.05
CA SER A 144 -3.98 -19.30 19.97
C SER A 144 -5.28 -18.90 19.25
N PHE A 145 -5.22 -18.40 18.01
CA PHE A 145 -6.39 -18.12 17.18
C PHE A 145 -6.92 -19.34 16.41
N HIS A 146 -6.60 -20.56 16.83
CA HIS A 146 -7.10 -21.78 16.20
C HIS A 146 -8.62 -21.87 16.21
N SER A 147 -9.25 -21.66 17.36
CA SER A 147 -10.71 -21.69 17.50
C SER A 147 -11.40 -20.68 16.59
N VAL A 148 -10.85 -19.47 16.48
CA VAL A 148 -11.35 -18.45 15.55
C VAL A 148 -11.33 -18.97 14.11
N ARG A 149 -10.25 -19.62 13.68
CA ARG A 149 -10.18 -20.17 12.32
C ARG A 149 -11.20 -21.29 12.08
N GLU A 150 -11.37 -22.19 13.05
CA GLU A 150 -12.35 -23.27 12.96
C GLU A 150 -13.78 -22.73 12.88
N GLU A 151 -14.13 -21.79 13.76
CA GLU A 151 -15.46 -21.16 13.81
C GLU A 151 -15.77 -20.44 12.50
N GLU A 152 -14.89 -19.56 12.01
CA GLU A 152 -15.15 -18.82 10.77
C GLU A 152 -15.19 -19.73 9.53
N THR A 153 -14.35 -20.77 9.50
CA THR A 153 -14.38 -21.75 8.40
C THR A 153 -15.67 -22.57 8.42
N ALA A 154 -16.14 -22.97 9.60
CA ALA A 154 -17.42 -23.68 9.74
C ALA A 154 -18.60 -22.80 9.29
N LEU A 155 -18.58 -21.50 9.62
CA LEU A 155 -19.57 -20.54 9.15
C LEU A 155 -19.55 -20.41 7.61
N LEU A 156 -18.37 -20.33 6.99
CA LEU A 156 -18.25 -20.30 5.54
C LEU A 156 -18.83 -21.56 4.89
N VAL A 157 -18.45 -22.74 5.38
CA VAL A 157 -18.96 -24.03 4.86
C VAL A 157 -20.47 -24.13 5.04
N GLY A 158 -21.00 -23.65 6.17
CA GLY A 158 -22.44 -23.55 6.41
C GLY A 158 -23.16 -22.68 5.37
N LYS A 159 -22.62 -21.49 5.07
CA LYS A 159 -23.16 -20.59 4.03
C LYS A 159 -23.14 -21.25 2.64
N ILE A 160 -22.03 -21.90 2.27
CA ILE A 160 -21.92 -22.62 0.99
C ILE A 160 -22.97 -23.73 0.92
N LYS A 161 -23.11 -24.54 1.98
CA LYS A 161 -24.11 -25.61 2.05
C LYS A 161 -25.52 -25.05 1.88
N GLN A 162 -25.84 -23.93 2.51
CA GLN A 162 -27.15 -23.29 2.37
C GLN A 162 -27.43 -22.83 0.93
N CYS A 163 -26.45 -22.22 0.26
CA CYS A 163 -26.57 -21.84 -1.15
C CYS A 163 -26.76 -23.06 -2.07
N CYS A 164 -26.05 -24.16 -1.80
CA CYS A 164 -26.23 -25.40 -2.54
C CYS A 164 -27.64 -25.97 -2.38
N LEU A 165 -28.20 -25.93 -1.16
CA LEU A 165 -29.55 -26.40 -0.87
C LEU A 165 -30.63 -25.53 -1.53
N SER A 166 -30.39 -24.22 -1.66
CA SER A 166 -31.30 -23.29 -2.33
C SER A 166 -31.06 -23.14 -3.83
N ALA A 167 -30.13 -23.91 -4.41
CA ALA A 167 -29.69 -23.80 -5.81
C ALA A 167 -29.31 -22.36 -6.22
N SER A 168 -28.79 -21.57 -5.26
CA SER A 168 -28.40 -20.18 -5.47
C SER A 168 -26.92 -20.09 -5.90
N PRO A 169 -26.55 -19.18 -6.82
CA PRO A 169 -25.15 -18.95 -7.16
C PRO A 169 -24.33 -18.52 -5.95
N VAL A 170 -23.10 -19.02 -5.86
CA VAL A 170 -22.16 -18.73 -4.77
C VAL A 170 -21.14 -17.71 -5.23
N ASN A 171 -21.10 -16.52 -4.60
CA ASN A 171 -20.02 -15.57 -4.79
C ASN A 171 -18.85 -15.87 -3.84
N LEU A 172 -17.88 -16.65 -4.32
CA LEU A 172 -16.70 -17.02 -3.53
C LEU A 172 -15.79 -15.84 -3.19
N THR A 173 -15.73 -14.82 -4.06
CA THR A 173 -14.90 -13.63 -3.82
C THR A 173 -15.36 -12.89 -2.57
N ASP A 174 -16.65 -12.59 -2.49
CA ASP A 174 -17.22 -11.91 -1.32
C ASP A 174 -17.10 -12.78 -0.07
N MET A 175 -17.35 -14.09 -0.19
CA MET A 175 -17.28 -15.03 0.92
C MET A 175 -15.86 -15.15 1.51
N PHE A 176 -14.82 -15.27 0.67
CA PHE A 176 -13.43 -15.32 1.13
C PHE A 176 -12.96 -13.98 1.67
N PHE A 177 -13.43 -12.88 1.09
CA PHE A 177 -13.16 -11.54 1.59
C PHE A 177 -13.75 -11.34 2.99
N SER A 178 -15.02 -11.71 3.21
CA SER A 178 -15.65 -11.69 4.53
C SER A 178 -14.95 -12.63 5.52
N LEU A 179 -14.60 -13.86 5.10
CA LEU A 179 -13.87 -14.81 5.96
C LEU A 179 -12.56 -14.20 6.47
N THR A 180 -11.74 -13.68 5.56
CA THR A 180 -10.44 -13.10 5.89
C THR A 180 -10.62 -11.85 6.75
N ASN A 181 -11.65 -11.04 6.48
CA ASN A 181 -11.96 -9.88 7.30
C ASN A 181 -12.32 -10.28 8.73
N ASP A 182 -13.27 -11.20 8.91
CA ASP A 182 -13.77 -11.65 10.19
C ASP A 182 -12.67 -12.32 11.03
N MET A 183 -11.88 -13.22 10.42
CA MET A 183 -10.77 -13.88 11.11
C MET A 183 -9.78 -12.87 11.69
N ILE A 184 -9.38 -11.89 10.89
CA ILE A 184 -8.35 -10.97 11.34
C ILE A 184 -8.96 -9.86 12.22
N SER A 185 -10.21 -9.43 12.03
CA SER A 185 -10.89 -8.54 12.99
C SER A 185 -10.97 -9.19 14.37
N ARG A 186 -11.31 -10.48 14.45
CA ARG A 186 -11.32 -11.24 15.71
C ARG A 186 -9.93 -11.38 16.31
N ALA A 187 -8.89 -11.59 15.50
CA ALA A 187 -7.52 -11.66 16.00
C ALA A 187 -6.98 -10.29 16.48
N ALA A 188 -7.30 -9.22 15.75
CA ALA A 188 -6.80 -7.89 16.01
C ALA A 188 -7.54 -7.18 17.15
N PHE A 189 -8.86 -7.33 17.21
CA PHE A 189 -9.74 -6.56 18.10
C PHE A 189 -10.64 -7.43 18.99
N GLY A 190 -10.53 -8.76 18.92
CA GLY A 190 -11.34 -9.67 19.73
C GLY A 190 -12.81 -9.81 19.29
N LYS A 191 -13.27 -9.06 18.28
CA LYS A 191 -14.65 -9.12 17.78
C LYS A 191 -14.76 -8.92 16.27
N LYS A 192 -15.91 -9.29 15.71
CA LYS A 192 -16.25 -9.07 14.30
C LYS A 192 -16.71 -7.64 14.09
N TYR A 193 -15.90 -6.83 13.41
CA TYR A 193 -16.32 -5.49 13.04
C TYR A 193 -17.26 -5.48 11.83
N SER A 194 -17.27 -6.53 11.01
CA SER A 194 -18.24 -6.74 9.92
C SER A 194 -19.70 -6.69 10.38
N GLU A 195 -19.97 -7.08 11.63
CA GLU A 195 -21.30 -7.07 12.25
C GLU A 195 -21.60 -5.74 12.98
N THR A 196 -20.67 -4.79 12.98
CA THR A 196 -20.83 -3.47 13.59
C THR A 196 -21.11 -2.40 12.54
N GLN A 197 -21.49 -1.19 12.99
CA GLN A 197 -21.65 -0.02 12.11
C GLN A 197 -20.39 0.33 11.30
N TYR A 198 -19.21 -0.08 11.76
CA TYR A 198 -17.93 0.21 11.09
C TYR A 198 -17.54 -0.83 10.03
N GLY A 199 -18.22 -1.98 9.97
CA GLY A 199 -17.78 -3.10 9.15
C GLY A 199 -17.70 -2.77 7.68
N GLN A 200 -18.83 -2.36 7.11
CA GLN A 200 -18.92 -1.99 5.70
C GLN A 200 -18.13 -0.71 5.41
N GLU A 201 -18.16 0.25 6.33
CA GLU A 201 -17.43 1.50 6.20
C GLU A 201 -15.90 1.31 6.12
N ILE A 202 -15.33 0.42 6.96
CA ILE A 202 -13.90 0.10 6.87
C ILE A 202 -13.61 -0.50 5.49
N LEU A 203 -14.41 -1.47 5.03
CA LEU A 203 -14.18 -2.12 3.74
C LEU A 203 -14.25 -1.14 2.56
N ASP A 204 -15.23 -0.25 2.58
CA ASP A 204 -15.39 0.79 1.56
C ASP A 204 -14.19 1.75 1.55
N LEU A 205 -13.69 2.14 2.73
CA LEU A 205 -12.49 2.98 2.85
C LEU A 205 -11.23 2.28 2.34
N ILE A 206 -11.05 0.98 2.58
CA ILE A 206 -9.91 0.21 2.07
C ILE A 206 -9.93 0.23 0.54
N GLN A 207 -11.10 -0.03 -0.07
CA GLN A 207 -11.25 -0.03 -1.52
C GLN A 207 -11.04 1.36 -2.11
N GLU A 208 -11.57 2.41 -1.47
CA GLU A 208 -11.38 3.80 -1.89
C GLU A 208 -9.90 4.20 -1.82
N ILE A 209 -9.22 3.94 -0.70
CA ILE A 209 -7.78 4.21 -0.53
C ILE A 209 -6.95 3.47 -1.57
N ALA A 210 -7.23 2.18 -1.83
CA ALA A 210 -6.53 1.40 -2.84
C ALA A 210 -6.72 1.99 -4.25
N GLY A 211 -7.90 2.51 -4.56
CA GLY A 211 -8.17 3.21 -5.82
C GLY A 211 -7.47 4.56 -5.92
N LEU A 212 -7.42 5.33 -4.83
CA LEU A 212 -6.81 6.67 -4.79
C LEU A 212 -5.28 6.61 -4.76
N CYS A 213 -4.69 5.57 -4.19
CA CYS A 213 -3.23 5.38 -4.14
C CYS A 213 -2.64 4.77 -5.42
N ASN A 214 -3.45 4.61 -6.47
CA ASN A 214 -2.99 4.10 -7.76
C ASN A 214 -2.03 5.10 -8.48
N PHE A 215 -1.50 4.72 -9.65
CA PHE A 215 -0.60 5.54 -10.45
C PHE A 215 -1.19 6.94 -10.75
N THR A 216 -0.76 7.96 -10.00
CA THR A 216 -1.18 9.35 -10.21
C THR A 216 -0.05 10.16 -10.83
N ILE A 217 -0.38 11.04 -11.77
CA ILE A 217 0.62 11.76 -12.56
C ILE A 217 1.50 12.67 -11.69
N GLY A 218 0.94 13.24 -10.63
CA GLY A 218 1.67 14.10 -9.69
C GLY A 218 2.80 13.37 -8.95
N GLU A 219 2.70 12.06 -8.74
CA GLU A 219 3.72 11.26 -8.05
C GLU A 219 4.98 11.05 -8.88
N PHE A 220 4.82 11.06 -10.22
CA PHE A 220 5.90 10.80 -11.18
C PHE A 220 6.35 12.08 -11.88
N VAL A 221 5.48 13.09 -11.97
CA VAL A 221 5.74 14.36 -12.64
C VAL A 221 5.33 15.49 -11.69
N PRO A 222 6.21 15.89 -10.73
CA PRO A 222 5.83 16.75 -9.61
C PRO A 222 5.23 18.11 -10.00
N TRP A 223 5.68 18.70 -11.10
CA TRP A 223 5.16 19.98 -11.60
C TRP A 223 3.72 19.87 -12.16
N LEU A 224 3.23 18.66 -12.43
CA LEU A 224 1.83 18.36 -12.74
C LEU A 224 1.01 17.97 -11.50
N GLY A 225 1.58 18.10 -10.30
CA GLY A 225 0.89 17.76 -9.03
C GLY A 225 -0.38 18.57 -8.77
N TRP A 226 -0.51 19.76 -9.38
CA TRP A 226 -1.73 20.57 -9.30
C TRP A 226 -2.97 19.87 -9.89
N ILE A 227 -2.80 18.90 -10.79
CA ILE A 227 -3.89 18.10 -11.35
C ILE A 227 -4.61 17.31 -10.26
N ASN A 228 -3.90 16.85 -9.23
CA ASN A 228 -4.47 16.13 -8.10
C ASN A 228 -5.42 17.00 -7.25
N TRP A 229 -5.25 18.33 -7.31
CA TRP A 229 -6.19 19.27 -6.71
C TRP A 229 -7.42 19.46 -7.60
N LEU A 230 -7.20 19.65 -8.91
CA LEU A 230 -8.28 19.87 -9.88
C LEU A 230 -9.24 18.67 -9.99
N ASN A 231 -8.71 17.45 -10.01
CA ASN A 231 -9.51 16.22 -10.12
C ASN A 231 -10.11 15.76 -8.78
N GLY A 232 -9.86 16.49 -7.69
CA GLY A 232 -10.38 16.18 -6.36
C GLY A 232 -9.67 15.04 -5.62
N LEU A 233 -8.59 14.46 -6.16
CA LEU A 233 -7.84 13.37 -5.54
C LEU A 233 -7.34 13.75 -4.14
N ASN A 234 -6.74 14.94 -4.00
CA ASN A 234 -6.24 15.42 -2.71
C ASN A 234 -7.36 15.50 -1.68
N ALA A 235 -8.52 16.05 -2.06
CA ALA A 235 -9.67 16.17 -1.18
C ALA A 235 -10.26 14.80 -0.82
N ALA A 236 -10.24 13.83 -1.74
CA ALA A 236 -10.66 12.46 -1.46
C ALA A 236 -9.72 11.77 -0.47
N LEU A 237 -8.40 11.85 -0.68
CA LEU A 237 -7.39 11.32 0.24
C LEU A 237 -7.52 11.91 1.65
N ASP A 238 -7.72 13.22 1.75
CA ASP A 238 -7.86 13.90 3.05
C ASP A 238 -9.14 13.44 3.78
N ARG A 239 -10.24 13.21 3.04
CA ARG A 239 -11.48 12.64 3.60
C ARG A 239 -11.29 11.21 4.09
N CYS A 240 -10.69 10.33 3.28
CA CYS A 240 -10.44 8.94 3.67
C CYS A 240 -9.51 8.87 4.89
N THR A 241 -8.43 9.65 4.89
CA THR A 241 -7.47 9.72 6.00
C THR A 241 -8.17 10.13 7.29
N LYS A 242 -8.99 11.20 7.24
CA LYS A 242 -9.75 11.65 8.41
C LYS A 242 -10.72 10.57 8.91
N ARG A 243 -11.35 9.82 8.00
CA ARG A 243 -12.32 8.80 8.38
C ARG A 243 -11.65 7.57 8.99
N VAL A 244 -10.54 7.11 8.42
CA VAL A 244 -9.70 6.05 9.00
C VAL A 244 -9.24 6.46 10.39
N ASP A 245 -8.75 7.68 10.56
CA ASP A 245 -8.26 8.18 11.85
C ASP A 245 -9.36 8.19 12.93
N GLN A 246 -10.58 8.63 12.58
CA GLN A 246 -11.74 8.60 13.46
C GLN A 246 -12.13 7.18 13.88
N ILE A 247 -12.11 6.22 12.96
CA ILE A 247 -12.43 4.82 13.25
C ILE A 247 -11.37 4.23 14.19
N LEU A 248 -10.08 4.46 13.89
CA LEU A 248 -9.00 3.98 14.74
C LEU A 248 -9.07 4.57 16.15
N ASP A 249 -9.36 5.87 16.28
CA ASP A 249 -9.58 6.49 17.58
C ASP A 249 -10.77 5.89 18.33
N ALA A 250 -11.92 5.73 17.66
CA ALA A 250 -13.09 5.14 18.27
C ALA A 250 -12.83 3.70 18.77
N VAL A 251 -12.11 2.90 17.97
CA VAL A 251 -11.74 1.52 18.34
C VAL A 251 -10.77 1.50 19.52
N ILE A 252 -9.76 2.37 19.53
CA ILE A 252 -8.80 2.50 20.64
C ILE A 252 -9.52 2.93 21.92
N ASP A 253 -10.37 3.97 21.84
CA ASP A 253 -11.07 4.52 23.00
C ASP A 253 -12.10 3.53 23.55
N GLU A 254 -12.77 2.76 22.69
CA GLU A 254 -13.64 1.66 23.10
C GLU A 254 -12.89 0.65 23.99
N HIS A 255 -11.69 0.23 23.58
CA HIS A 255 -10.89 -0.74 24.32
C HIS A 255 -10.23 -0.13 25.57
N LEU A 256 -9.93 1.17 25.54
CA LEU A 256 -9.40 1.88 26.71
C LEU A 256 -10.44 2.04 27.83
N ASN A 257 -11.71 2.25 27.46
CA ASN A 257 -12.81 2.53 28.40
C ASN A 257 -13.63 1.30 28.80
N ARG A 258 -13.30 0.11 28.27
CA ARG A 258 -14.01 -1.12 28.59
C ARG A 258 -13.84 -1.49 30.09
N PRO A 259 -14.93 -1.63 30.86
CA PRO A 259 -14.86 -2.06 32.26
C PRO A 259 -14.62 -3.57 32.33
N GLY A 260 -13.60 -3.99 33.09
CA GLY A 260 -13.28 -5.40 33.35
C GLY A 260 -11.86 -5.79 32.93
N GLU A 261 -11.27 -6.74 33.66
CA GLU A 261 -10.04 -7.42 33.23
C GLU A 261 -10.28 -8.15 31.89
N PRO A 262 -9.30 -8.19 30.98
CA PRO A 262 -9.40 -9.00 29.77
C PRO A 262 -9.72 -10.44 30.15
N ASP A 263 -10.68 -11.03 29.44
CA ASP A 263 -11.12 -12.42 29.62
C ASP A 263 -9.86 -13.31 29.63
N GLU A 264 -9.57 -13.95 30.79
CA GLU A 264 -8.35 -14.72 31.01
C GLU A 264 -8.18 -15.75 29.88
N GLY A 265 -7.28 -15.45 28.93
CA GLY A 265 -6.94 -16.34 27.81
C GLY A 265 -7.33 -15.89 26.39
N LYS A 266 -7.92 -14.70 26.18
CA LYS A 266 -8.27 -14.20 24.82
C LYS A 266 -7.67 -12.84 24.45
N GLU A 267 -6.42 -12.59 24.85
CA GLU A 267 -5.68 -11.41 24.42
C GLU A 267 -5.61 -11.27 22.89
N ASN A 268 -6.20 -10.19 22.38
CA ASN A 268 -6.11 -9.77 20.97
C ASN A 268 -4.93 -8.81 20.74
N PHE A 269 -4.62 -8.49 19.47
CA PHE A 269 -3.48 -7.63 19.16
C PHE A 269 -3.60 -6.23 19.74
N LEU A 270 -4.79 -5.65 19.76
CA LEU A 270 -5.03 -4.33 20.31
C LEU A 270 -4.78 -4.30 21.82
N GLU A 271 -5.25 -5.28 22.57
CA GLU A 271 -4.99 -5.39 24.01
C GLU A 271 -3.49 -5.44 24.32
N ILE A 272 -2.73 -6.24 23.56
CA ILE A 272 -1.27 -6.33 23.69
C ILE A 272 -0.60 -4.97 23.44
N LEU A 273 -1.03 -4.24 22.40
CA LEU A 273 -0.52 -2.91 22.09
C LEU A 273 -0.91 -1.89 23.18
N LEU A 274 -2.14 -1.96 23.69
CA LEU A 274 -2.62 -1.06 24.75
C LEU A 274 -1.88 -1.29 26.07
N ASP A 275 -1.48 -2.52 26.39
CA ASP A 275 -0.66 -2.79 27.58
C ASP A 275 0.76 -2.23 27.46
N MET A 276 1.33 -2.20 26.26
CA MET A 276 2.60 -1.48 26.00
C MET A 276 2.41 0.05 26.09
N TYR A 277 1.30 0.57 25.57
CA TYR A 277 0.95 1.99 25.64
C TYR A 277 0.74 2.45 27.10
N ARG A 278 0.07 1.63 27.92
CA ARG A 278 -0.15 1.88 29.37
C ARG A 278 1.11 1.69 30.23
N GLY A 279 2.24 1.29 29.64
CA GLY A 279 3.49 1.05 30.36
C GLY A 279 3.48 -0.20 31.25
N LYS A 280 2.53 -1.12 31.05
CA LYS A 280 2.46 -2.39 31.79
C LYS A 280 3.50 -3.41 31.31
N THR A 281 4.03 -3.23 30.09
CA THR A 281 5.07 -4.09 29.52
C THR A 281 6.47 -3.56 29.86
N PRO A 282 7.29 -4.28 30.64
CA PRO A 282 8.63 -3.83 30.99
C PRO A 282 9.51 -3.60 29.76
N GLY A 283 10.20 -2.46 29.69
CA GLY A 283 11.19 -2.15 28.66
C GLY A 283 10.63 -1.73 27.29
N VAL A 284 9.31 -1.68 27.10
CA VAL A 284 8.68 -1.25 25.83
C VAL A 284 7.53 -0.29 26.11
N SER A 285 7.74 0.99 25.78
CA SER A 285 6.67 1.98 25.68
C SER A 285 6.47 2.38 24.22
N ILE A 286 5.20 2.51 23.83
CA ILE A 286 4.77 2.97 22.50
C ILE A 286 3.78 4.12 22.67
N ASP A 287 3.73 5.03 21.71
CA ASP A 287 2.76 6.13 21.68
C ASP A 287 1.46 5.72 20.97
N ARG A 288 0.41 6.55 21.10
CA ARG A 288 -0.88 6.30 20.46
C ARG A 288 -0.76 6.22 18.93
N LEU A 289 0.15 7.00 18.35
CA LEU A 289 0.44 6.95 16.91
C LEU A 289 0.97 5.57 16.50
N THR A 290 1.90 4.99 17.25
CA THR A 290 2.39 3.63 17.01
C THR A 290 1.29 2.59 17.15
N VAL A 291 0.35 2.75 18.10
CA VAL A 291 -0.82 1.88 18.20
C VAL A 291 -1.68 1.98 16.94
N LYS A 292 -2.00 3.21 16.50
CA LYS A 292 -2.76 3.46 15.27
C LYS A 292 -2.09 2.86 14.04
N THR A 293 -0.80 3.10 13.83
CA THR A 293 -0.07 2.57 12.67
C THR A 293 0.07 1.05 12.70
N ALA A 294 0.22 0.46 13.90
CA ALA A 294 0.25 -1.00 14.06
C ALA A 294 -1.11 -1.66 13.78
N ILE A 295 -2.22 -1.00 14.11
CA ILE A 295 -3.56 -1.46 13.73
C ILE A 295 -3.78 -1.25 12.24
N LEU A 296 -3.38 -0.10 11.68
CA LEU A 296 -3.57 0.22 10.26
C LEU A 296 -2.86 -0.80 9.34
N PHE A 297 -1.74 -1.40 9.76
CA PHE A 297 -1.10 -2.53 9.07
C PHE A 297 -2.08 -3.68 8.72
N ARG A 298 -3.12 -3.88 9.53
CA ARG A 298 -4.21 -4.82 9.24
C ARG A 298 -4.83 -4.59 7.87
N ILE A 299 -5.04 -3.33 7.52
CA ILE A 299 -5.78 -2.90 6.34
C ILE A 299 -4.99 -3.17 5.06
N GLU A 300 -3.66 -3.23 5.13
CA GLU A 300 -2.79 -3.41 3.95
C GLU A 300 -2.46 -4.89 3.62
N GLY A 301 -2.73 -5.82 4.53
CA GLY A 301 -2.48 -7.24 4.34
C GLY A 301 -3.50 -7.91 3.42
N HIS A 302 -3.32 -7.75 2.11
CA HIS A 302 -3.91 -8.58 1.05
C HIS A 302 -3.03 -9.79 0.72
#